data_AF-A0A972BZ38-F1
#
_entry.id   AF-A0A972BZ38-F1
#
_cell.length_a   1.000
_cell.length_b   1.000
_cell.length_c   1.000
_cell.angle_alpha   90.00
_cell.angle_beta   90.00
_cell.angle_gamma   90.00
#
_symmetry.space_group_name_H-M   'P 1'
#
loop_
_entity.id
_entity.type
_entity.pdbx_description
1 polymer ?
#
loop_
_entity_poly.entity_id
_entity_poly.type
_entity_poly.pdbx_seq_one_letter_code
_entity_poly.pdbx_strand_id
1 'polypeptide(L)' 'MFGGLIVGLLVAWIGSWFGLDRLIIQGVMEFTALNITSAGYYTLFAFIGLIGGLLGRH' A
#
# COMPACT_ATOMS: atom_id res chain seq x y z
N MET A 1 7.66 -14.81 -3.35
CA MET A 1 8.01 -13.75 -2.36
C MET A 1 8.08 -12.39 -3.03
N PHE A 2 9.11 -12.10 -3.85
CA PHE A 2 9.23 -10.78 -4.53
C PHE A 2 8.10 -10.44 -5.52
N GLY A 3 7.46 -11.43 -6.15
CA GLY A 3 6.31 -11.16 -7.04
C GLY A 3 5.16 -10.46 -6.32
N GLY A 4 4.88 -10.81 -5.06
CA GLY A 4 3.84 -10.16 -4.26
C GLY A 4 4.18 -8.69 -3.95
N LEU A 5 5.44 -8.40 -3.65
CA LEU A 5 5.93 -7.02 -3.45
C LEU A 5 5.67 -6.16 -4.70
N ILE A 6 6.07 -6.67 -5.87
CA ILE A 6 5.92 -5.96 -7.14
C ILE A 6 4.43 -5.74 -7.46
N VAL A 7 3.60 -6.76 -7.25
CA VAL A 7 2.14 -6.64 -7.42
C VAL A 7 1.55 -5.60 -6.47
N GLY A 8 1.95 -5.60 -5.19
CA GLY A 8 1.52 -4.60 -4.21
C GLY A 8 1.87 -3.17 -4.65
N LEU A 9 3.11 -2.94 -5.10
CA LEU A 9 3.54 -1.64 -5.61
C LEU A 9 2.79 -1.24 -6.89
N LEU A 10 2.53 -2.18 -7.80
CA LEU A 10 1.75 -1.91 -9.02
C LEU A 10 0.31 -1.51 -8.67
N VAL A 11 -0.32 -2.21 -7.73
CA VAL A 11 -1.67 -1.87 -7.25
C VAL A 11 -1.68 -0.47 -6.61
N ALA A 12 -0.69 -0.17 -5.76
CA ALA A 12 -0.55 1.15 -5.15
C ALA A 12 -0.41 2.25 -6.20
N TRP A 13 0.41 2.00 -7.22
CA TRP A 13 0.68 2.94 -8.31
C TRP A 13 -0.57 3.19 -9.16
N ILE A 14 -1.25 2.14 -9.62
CA ILE A 14 -2.51 2.28 -10.35
C ILE A 14 -3.55 2.99 -9.48
N GLY A 15 -3.64 2.64 -8.20
CA GLY A 15 -4.54 3.29 -7.25
C GLY A 15 -4.30 4.80 -7.10
N SER A 16 -3.03 5.23 -7.16
CA SER A 16 -2.68 6.65 -7.08
C SER A 16 -3.20 7.47 -8.27
N TRP A 17 -3.44 6.85 -9.43
CA TRP A 17 -4.07 7.52 -10.57
C TRP A 17 -5.50 7.96 -10.27
N PHE A 18 -6.17 7.26 -9.35
CA PHE A 18 -7.52 7.57 -8.88
C PHE A 18 -7.52 8.36 -7.56
N GLY A 19 -6.35 8.76 -7.06
CA GLY A 19 -6.20 9.52 -5.81
C GLY A 19 -6.35 8.68 -4.53
N LEU A 20 -6.22 7.35 -4.60
CA LEU A 20 -6.26 6.48 -3.42
C LEU A 20 -5.13 6.77 -2.42
N ASP A 21 -3.98 7.25 -2.91
CA ASP A 21 -2.88 7.71 -2.07
C ASP A 21 -3.32 8.83 -1.13
N ARG A 22 -3.98 9.87 -1.65
CA ARG A 22 -4.50 10.98 -0.85
C ARG A 22 -5.54 10.51 0.16
N LEU A 23 -6.48 9.68 -0.29
CA LEU A 23 -7.57 9.17 0.56
C LEU A 23 -7.03 8.30 1.70
N ILE A 24 -6.10 7.39 1.43
CA ILE A 24 -5.50 6.54 2.46
C ILE A 24 -4.61 7.35 3.39
N ILE A 25 -3.78 8.28 2.87
CA ILE A 25 -2.95 9.15 3.71
C ILE A 25 -3.80 9.98 4.67
N GLN A 26 -4.86 10.62 4.15
CA GLN A 26 -5.78 11.41 4.97
C GLN A 26 -6.52 10.53 5.98
N GLY A 27 -7.03 9.38 5.56
CA GLY A 27 -7.68 8.44 6.47
C GLY A 27 -6.76 8.00 7.60
N VAL A 28 -5.53 7.59 7.29
CA VAL A 28 -4.54 7.23 8.31
C VAL A 28 -4.30 8.41 9.26
N MET A 29 -4.14 9.62 8.74
CA MET A 29 -3.93 10.82 9.55
C MET A 29 -5.12 11.09 10.48
N GLU A 30 -6.35 10.97 10.01
CA GLU A 30 -7.55 11.20 10.83
C GLU A 30 -7.71 10.13 11.93
N PHE A 31 -7.44 8.87 11.61
CA PHE A 31 -7.61 7.77 12.58
C PHE A 31 -6.47 7.65 13.59
N THR A 32 -5.25 8.07 13.23
CA THR A 32 -4.05 7.83 14.05
C THR A 32 -3.32 9.09 14.49
N ALA A 33 -3.72 10.26 13.99
CA ALA A 33 -2.98 11.53 14.09
C ALA A 33 -1.54 11.48 13.52
N LEU A 34 -1.19 10.43 12.75
CA LEU A 34 0.11 10.29 12.12
C LEU A 34 0.08 10.83 10.69
N ASN A 35 1.00 11.73 10.38
CA ASN A 35 1.17 12.22 9.01
C ASN A 35 2.12 11.30 8.24
N ILE A 36 1.56 10.47 7.36
CA ILE A 36 2.34 9.60 6.48
C ILE A 36 2.51 10.24 5.09
N THR A 37 3.65 10.00 4.47
CA THR A 37 3.93 10.46 3.10
C THR A 37 3.49 9.44 2.07
N SER A 38 3.62 9.78 0.79
CA SER A 38 3.45 8.83 -0.32
C SER A 38 4.32 7.59 -0.15
N ALA A 39 5.54 7.72 0.40
CA ALA A 39 6.40 6.58 0.70
C ALA A 39 5.74 5.62 1.71
N GLY A 40 5.04 6.14 2.72
CA GLY A 40 4.27 5.33 3.66
C GLY A 40 3.13 4.57 2.97
N TYR A 41 2.39 5.22 2.08
CA TYR A 41 1.35 4.59 1.27
C TYR A 41 1.91 3.42 0.43
N TYR A 42 2.98 3.65 -0.34
CA TYR A 42 3.59 2.58 -1.16
C TYR A 42 4.18 1.46 -0.30
N THR A 43 4.72 1.78 0.88
CA THR A 43 5.24 0.80 1.84
C THR A 43 4.14 -0.10 2.40
N LEU A 44 2.97 0.46 2.74
CA LEU A 44 1.81 -0.31 3.20
C LEU A 44 1.39 -1.35 2.14
N PHE A 45 1.26 -0.92 0.89
CA PHE A 45 0.89 -1.83 -0.20
C PHE A 45 1.99 -2.85 -0.53
N ALA A 46 3.27 -2.48 -0.41
CA ALA A 46 4.37 -3.43 -0.56
C ALA A 46 4.30 -4.54 0.51
N PHE A 47 4.01 -4.20 1.76
CA PHE A 47 3.80 -5.19 2.83
C PHE A 47 2.56 -6.05 2.61
N ILE A 48 1.43 -5.45 2.22
CA ILE A 48 0.22 -6.20 1.87
C ILE A 48 0.51 -7.19 0.74
N GLY A 49 1.21 -6.75 -0.31
CA GLY A 49 1.61 -7.59 -1.43
C GLY A 49 2.57 -8.72 -1.02
N LEU A 50 3.56 -8.43 -0.17
CA LEU A 50 4.46 -9.44 0.39
C LEU A 50 3.69 -10.50 1.19
N ILE A 51 2.83 -10.07 2.11
CA ILE A 51 2.03 -10.97 2.95
C ILE A 51 1.07 -11.79 2.10
N GLY A 52 0.36 -11.17 1.16
CA GLY A 52 -0.53 -11.87 0.22
C GLY A 52 0.21 -12.90 -0.63
N GLY A 53 1.41 -12.56 -1.11
CA GLY A 53 2.26 -13.48 -1.86
C GLY A 53 2.89 -14.62 -1.04
N LEU A 54 2.92 -14.49 0.29
CA LEU A 54 3.31 -15.55 1.23
C LEU A 54 2.12 -16.45 1.57
N LEU A 55 0.95 -15.87 1.83
CA LEU A 55 -0.27 -16.60 2.22
C LEU A 55 -0.92 -17.34 1.04
N GLY A 56 -0.91 -16.77 -0.16
CA GLY A 56 -1.45 -17.41 -1.38
C GLY A 56 -0.59 -18.55 -1.95
N ARG A 57 0.35 -19.07 -1.16
CA ARG A 57 1.29 -20.14 -1.54
C ARG A 57 0.93 -21.50 -0.94
N HIS A 58 -0.35 -21.68 -0.60
CA HIS A 58 -0.98 -22.94 -0.19
C HIS A 58 -2.08 -23.33 -1.18
#